data_AF-A1B1S9-F1
#
_entry.id   AF-A1B1S9-F1
#
_cell.length_a   1.000
_cell.length_b   1.000
_cell.length_c   1.000
_cell.angle_alpha   90.00
_cell.angle_beta   90.00
_cell.angle_gamma   90.00
#
_symmetry.space_group_name_H-M   'P 1'
#
loop_
_entity.id
_entity.type
_entity.pdbx_description
1 polymer ?
#
loop_
_entity_poly.entity_id
_entity_poly.type
_entity_poly.pdbx_seq_one_letter_code
_entity_poly.pdbx_strand_id
1 'polypeptide(L)'
;MHWFTADPHYWHGNIIRFCDRPFRDVAAMNAHLLAECRARVGPYDDLWILGDFTAGRSTDAQRREVRGIFHALPGRRHLIRGNHDEDWVCDLPWDSVGDTADIVVDKRRLFLCHYPMITWPGARHQGLQLFGHVHQNWQGSRNSVDVWDFRPVTLQDIERRAARLPVNAHWDQVEPGRAWPTELCAGCGRILDPALVSGHAVVRNGRIVVAATNETIVLLGAAMRRWLPEGRRVCPECIGGYLPVSEVTLPAGFSFDETRNRAVPKGK
;
A
#
# COMPACT_ATOMS: atom_id res chain seq x y z
N MET A 1 10.10 -0.62 12.34
CA MET A 1 9.00 -0.09 11.49
C MET A 1 9.36 -0.37 10.04
N HIS A 2 8.38 -0.44 9.12
CA HIS A 2 8.64 -0.63 7.70
C HIS A 2 8.43 0.67 6.91
N TRP A 3 9.40 1.00 6.08
CA TRP A 3 9.40 2.14 5.17
C TRP A 3 9.60 1.66 3.75
N PHE A 4 8.94 2.32 2.81
CA PHE A 4 8.96 1.95 1.39
C PHE A 4 9.29 3.15 0.53
N THR A 5 10.10 2.97 -0.51
CA THR A 5 10.34 3.95 -1.58
C THR A 5 10.59 3.19 -2.88
N ALA A 6 10.43 3.84 -4.03
CA ALA A 6 10.81 3.29 -5.33
C ALA A 6 11.65 4.29 -6.14
N ASP A 7 12.38 3.78 -7.15
CA ASP A 7 13.02 4.55 -8.21
C ASP A 7 13.89 5.75 -7.74
N PRO A 8 14.75 5.61 -6.71
CA PRO A 8 15.54 6.75 -6.25
C PRO A 8 16.49 7.24 -7.35
N HIS A 9 16.99 6.34 -8.21
CA HIS A 9 17.87 6.69 -9.33
C HIS A 9 19.05 7.57 -8.90
N TYR A 10 19.72 7.19 -7.80
CA TYR A 10 20.89 7.91 -7.33
C TYR A 10 21.94 8.02 -8.43
N TRP A 11 22.51 9.21 -8.57
CA TRP A 11 23.53 9.52 -9.60
C TRP A 11 23.08 9.35 -11.07
N HIS A 12 21.79 9.23 -11.35
CA HIS A 12 21.26 9.20 -12.71
C HIS A 12 20.79 10.61 -13.15
N GLY A 13 21.69 11.50 -13.57
CA GLY A 13 21.32 12.89 -13.88
C GLY A 13 20.25 13.08 -14.96
N ASN A 14 20.18 12.17 -15.95
CA ASN A 14 19.19 12.26 -17.02
C ASN A 14 17.74 12.06 -16.55
N ILE A 15 17.52 11.34 -15.44
CA ILE A 15 16.17 11.07 -14.91
C ILE A 15 15.42 12.34 -14.54
N ILE A 16 16.15 13.40 -14.17
CA ILE A 16 15.57 14.68 -13.80
C ILE A 16 14.76 15.23 -14.97
N ARG A 17 15.33 15.24 -16.16
CA ARG A 17 14.65 15.69 -17.37
C ARG A 17 13.63 14.67 -17.87
N PHE A 18 13.93 13.37 -17.81
CA PHE A 18 13.05 12.36 -18.37
C PHE A 18 11.76 12.15 -17.57
N CYS A 19 11.77 12.44 -16.28
CA CYS A 19 10.61 12.26 -15.40
C CYS A 19 10.16 13.57 -14.74
N ASP A 20 10.57 14.72 -15.28
CA ASP A 20 10.27 16.06 -14.76
C ASP A 20 10.48 16.18 -13.23
N ARG A 21 11.59 15.62 -12.73
CA ARG A 21 11.86 15.68 -11.29
C ARG A 21 12.24 17.11 -10.89
N PRO A 22 11.76 17.62 -9.75
CA PRO A 22 11.90 19.02 -9.35
C PRO A 22 13.28 19.33 -8.74
N PHE A 23 14.36 18.86 -9.36
CA PHE A 23 15.73 19.05 -8.89
C PHE A 23 16.57 19.76 -9.95
N ARG A 24 17.37 20.75 -9.53
CA ARG A 24 18.24 21.49 -10.45
C ARG A 24 19.35 20.63 -11.05
N ASP A 25 19.84 19.64 -10.30
CA ASP A 25 20.96 18.78 -10.65
C ASP A 25 20.91 17.48 -9.82
N VAL A 26 21.75 16.52 -10.22
CA VAL A 26 21.81 15.19 -9.60
C VAL A 26 22.29 15.23 -8.15
N ALA A 27 23.16 16.19 -7.80
CA ALA A 27 23.67 16.34 -6.44
C ALA A 27 22.55 16.81 -5.50
N ALA A 28 21.73 17.78 -5.93
CA ALA A 28 20.57 18.25 -5.19
C ALA A 28 19.51 17.16 -5.01
N MET A 29 19.25 16.36 -6.05
CA MET A 29 18.36 15.20 -5.95
C MET A 29 18.87 14.18 -4.92
N ASN A 30 20.13 13.75 -5.06
CA ASN A 30 20.72 12.76 -4.15
C ASN A 30 20.71 13.25 -2.69
N ALA A 31 21.05 14.53 -2.46
CA ALA A 31 21.04 15.12 -1.13
C ALA A 31 19.64 15.17 -0.52
N HIS A 32 18.62 15.51 -1.32
CA HIS A 32 17.23 15.53 -0.86
C HIS A 32 16.73 14.14 -0.49
N LEU A 33 16.90 13.15 -1.37
CA LEU A 33 16.47 11.77 -1.13
C LEU A 33 17.12 11.19 0.14
N LEU A 34 18.43 11.43 0.32
CA LEU A 34 19.16 10.98 1.50
C LEU A 34 18.70 11.69 2.78
N ALA A 35 18.40 12.98 2.71
CA ALA A 35 17.87 13.74 3.84
C ALA A 35 16.49 13.22 4.26
N GLU A 36 15.59 12.96 3.31
CA GLU A 36 14.27 12.36 3.58
C GLU A 36 14.39 10.97 4.22
N CYS A 37 15.35 10.15 3.78
CA CYS A 37 15.61 8.86 4.41
C CYS A 37 16.05 9.04 5.87
N ARG A 38 17.05 9.89 6.14
CA ARG A 38 17.58 10.12 7.49
C ARG A 38 16.59 10.77 8.45
N ALA A 39 15.67 11.58 7.93
CA ALA A 39 14.66 12.24 8.74
C ALA A 39 13.54 11.29 9.21
N ARG A 40 13.34 10.16 8.51
CA ARG A 40 12.18 9.29 8.70
C ARG A 40 12.54 7.90 9.22
N VAL A 41 13.62 7.32 8.72
CA VAL A 41 13.97 5.93 8.94
C VAL A 41 14.97 5.83 10.09
N GLY A 42 14.59 5.12 11.15
CA GLY A 42 15.46 4.83 12.28
C GLY A 42 16.51 3.74 11.98
N PRO A 43 17.56 3.60 12.81
CA PRO A 43 18.63 2.62 12.58
C PRO A 43 18.18 1.16 12.65
N TYR A 44 17.02 0.88 13.25
CA TYR A 44 16.46 -0.48 13.39
C TYR A 44 15.21 -0.72 12.54
N ASP A 45 14.86 0.22 11.68
CA ASP A 45 13.73 0.09 10.76
C ASP A 45 14.14 -0.65 9.48
N ASP A 46 13.17 -1.23 8.79
CA ASP A 46 13.34 -1.84 7.47
C ASP A 46 13.00 -0.81 6.39
N LEU A 47 13.97 -0.47 5.55
CA LEU A 47 13.83 0.36 4.37
C LEU A 47 13.80 -0.52 3.12
N TRP A 48 12.62 -0.63 2.52
CA TRP A 48 12.39 -1.33 1.26
C TRP A 48 12.50 -0.37 0.09
N ILE A 49 13.39 -0.67 -0.84
CA ILE A 49 13.61 0.08 -2.08
C ILE A 49 13.13 -0.77 -3.25
N LEU A 50 12.09 -0.29 -3.93
CA LEU A 50 11.41 -0.99 -5.02
C LEU A 50 12.05 -0.67 -6.37
N GLY A 51 13.31 -1.08 -6.49
CA GLY A 51 14.09 -1.08 -7.72
C GLY A 51 14.67 0.26 -8.14
N ASP A 52 15.54 0.18 -9.13
CA ASP A 52 16.20 1.28 -9.81
C ASP A 52 16.94 2.20 -8.83
N PHE A 53 17.81 1.58 -8.02
CA PHE A 53 18.60 2.27 -7.01
C PHE A 53 19.52 3.33 -7.62
N THR A 54 20.13 2.99 -8.75
CA THR A 54 20.98 3.84 -9.59
C THR A 54 20.79 3.44 -11.06
N ALA A 55 21.17 4.31 -12.00
CA ALA A 55 21.22 3.97 -13.42
C ALA A 55 22.33 4.77 -14.14
N GLY A 56 22.67 4.35 -15.36
CA GLY A 56 23.68 4.99 -16.20
C GLY A 56 25.00 4.24 -16.26
N ARG A 57 26.04 4.86 -16.82
CA ARG A 57 27.34 4.20 -17.04
C ARG A 57 28.05 3.96 -15.71
N SER A 58 28.21 2.70 -15.34
CA SER A 58 28.92 2.17 -14.18
C SER A 58 30.44 2.47 -14.13
N THR A 59 30.85 3.73 -14.27
CA THR A 59 32.23 4.18 -14.07
C THR A 59 32.64 3.98 -12.60
N ASP A 60 33.94 3.78 -12.35
CA ASP A 60 34.43 3.61 -10.97
C ASP A 60 34.11 4.80 -10.08
N ALA A 61 34.10 6.02 -10.65
CA ALA A 61 33.70 7.22 -9.93
C ALA A 61 32.23 7.15 -9.49
N GLN A 62 31.31 6.85 -10.41
CA GLN A 62 29.89 6.71 -10.07
C GLN A 62 29.66 5.59 -9.06
N ARG A 63 30.32 4.44 -9.22
CA ARG A 63 30.22 3.32 -8.28
C ARG A 63 30.66 3.70 -6.87
N ARG A 64 31.76 4.46 -6.73
CA ARG A 64 32.22 4.96 -5.42
C ARG A 64 31.18 5.88 -4.78
N GLU A 65 30.62 6.80 -5.55
CA GLU A 65 29.60 7.73 -5.04
C GLU A 65 28.31 7.01 -4.63
N VAL A 66 27.83 6.05 -5.43
CA VAL A 66 26.66 5.23 -5.10
C VAL A 66 26.91 4.37 -3.86
N ARG A 67 28.10 3.78 -3.71
CA ARG A 67 28.48 3.07 -2.47
C ARG A 67 28.48 4.00 -1.26
N GLY A 68 28.98 5.23 -1.42
CA GLY A 68 28.93 6.26 -0.37
C GLY A 68 27.50 6.57 0.07
N ILE A 69 26.58 6.74 -0.88
CA ILE A 69 25.14 6.92 -0.61
C ILE A 69 24.56 5.70 0.09
N PHE A 70 24.85 4.49 -0.41
CA PHE A 70 24.37 3.25 0.18
C PHE A 70 24.74 3.16 1.66
N HIS A 71 26.00 3.38 2.02
CA HIS A 71 26.46 3.34 3.41
C HIS A 71 25.88 4.44 4.29
N ALA A 72 25.50 5.57 3.68
CA ALA A 72 24.87 6.70 4.35
C ALA A 72 23.37 6.53 4.61
N LEU A 73 22.72 5.56 3.96
CA LEU A 73 21.31 5.23 4.19
C LEU A 73 21.11 4.58 5.56
N PRO A 74 20.09 5.01 6.33
CA PRO A 74 19.74 4.41 7.62
C PRO A 74 19.00 3.07 7.46
N GLY A 75 18.85 2.37 8.59
CA GLY A 75 18.02 1.16 8.70
C GLY A 75 18.64 -0.10 8.08
N ARG A 76 17.88 -1.19 8.16
CA ARG A 76 18.09 -2.41 7.37
C ARG A 76 17.57 -2.16 5.97
N ARG A 77 18.36 -2.44 4.94
CA ARG A 77 18.07 -2.06 3.55
C ARG A 77 17.73 -3.29 2.74
N HIS A 78 16.55 -3.28 2.14
CA HIS A 78 16.04 -4.36 1.31
C HIS A 78 15.83 -3.84 -0.11
N LEU A 79 16.39 -4.54 -1.10
CA LEU A 79 16.20 -4.21 -2.52
C LEU A 79 15.22 -5.19 -3.16
N ILE A 80 14.17 -4.66 -3.79
CA ILE A 80 13.45 -5.37 -4.84
C ILE A 80 14.08 -4.96 -6.16
N ARG A 81 14.65 -5.90 -6.91
CA ARG A 81 15.47 -5.60 -8.10
C ARG A 81 14.63 -4.92 -9.20
N GLY A 82 15.09 -3.77 -9.69
CA GLY A 82 14.58 -3.11 -10.90
C GLY A 82 15.43 -3.39 -12.14
N ASN A 83 14.99 -2.93 -13.31
CA ASN A 83 15.73 -3.17 -14.57
C ASN A 83 17.07 -2.44 -14.63
N HIS A 84 17.27 -1.38 -13.84
CA HIS A 84 18.54 -0.67 -13.80
C HIS A 84 19.51 -1.18 -12.74
N ASP A 85 19.07 -2.09 -11.87
CA ASP A 85 19.92 -2.69 -10.84
C ASP A 85 20.78 -3.82 -11.44
N GLU A 86 21.91 -3.42 -12.01
CA GLU A 86 23.00 -4.30 -12.43
C GLU A 86 23.53 -5.15 -11.25
N ASP A 87 24.23 -6.24 -11.54
CA ASP A 87 24.70 -7.18 -10.52
C ASP A 87 25.55 -6.51 -9.44
N TRP A 88 26.40 -5.55 -9.79
CA TRP A 88 27.23 -4.84 -8.82
C TRP A 88 26.42 -4.00 -7.81
N VAL A 89 25.20 -3.57 -8.18
CA VAL A 89 24.26 -2.90 -7.29
C VAL A 89 23.64 -3.92 -6.34
N CYS A 90 23.26 -5.09 -6.87
CA CYS A 90 22.73 -6.20 -6.09
C CYS A 90 23.76 -6.77 -5.10
N ASP A 91 25.06 -6.66 -5.42
CA ASP A 91 26.19 -7.09 -4.58
C ASP A 91 26.58 -6.09 -3.48
N LEU A 92 25.89 -4.94 -3.38
CA LEU A 92 26.03 -4.07 -2.21
C LEU A 92 25.57 -4.82 -0.94
N PRO A 93 26.01 -4.43 0.27
CA PRO A 93 25.70 -5.18 1.48
C PRO A 93 24.27 -4.90 1.98
N TRP A 94 23.27 -5.29 1.19
CA TRP A 94 21.84 -5.30 1.51
C TRP A 94 21.52 -6.34 2.58
N ASP A 95 20.50 -6.09 3.38
CA ASP A 95 19.92 -7.08 4.30
C ASP A 95 19.11 -8.14 3.54
N SER A 96 18.53 -7.78 2.38
CA SER A 96 18.02 -8.73 1.41
C SER A 96 17.94 -8.15 0.00
N VAL A 97 18.05 -9.01 -1.01
CA VAL A 97 17.79 -8.69 -2.42
C VAL A 97 16.86 -9.76 -2.98
N GLY A 98 15.86 -9.35 -3.77
CA GLY A 98 14.99 -10.29 -4.49
C GLY A 98 14.24 -9.61 -5.62
N ASP A 99 13.67 -10.38 -6.55
CA ASP A 99 12.85 -9.81 -7.64
C ASP A 99 11.45 -9.43 -7.15
N THR A 100 10.97 -10.09 -6.09
CA THR A 100 9.71 -9.80 -5.40
C THR A 100 9.82 -10.11 -3.91
N ALA A 101 8.89 -9.59 -3.10
CA ALA A 101 8.74 -10.01 -1.71
C ALA A 101 7.26 -10.05 -1.29
N ASP A 102 6.90 -11.01 -0.46
CA ASP A 102 5.58 -11.18 0.12
C ASP A 102 5.68 -11.07 1.63
N ILE A 103 5.20 -9.95 2.18
CA ILE A 103 5.40 -9.59 3.58
C ILE A 103 4.08 -9.23 4.25
N VAL A 104 4.07 -9.27 5.59
CA VAL A 104 2.94 -8.80 6.39
C VAL A 104 3.41 -7.69 7.30
N VAL A 105 2.81 -6.51 7.16
CA VAL A 105 3.08 -5.32 7.99
C VAL A 105 1.77 -4.90 8.63
N ASP A 106 1.72 -4.79 9.96
CA ASP A 106 0.51 -4.43 10.72
C ASP A 106 -0.75 -5.20 10.29
N LYS A 107 -0.61 -6.52 10.10
CA LYS A 107 -1.65 -7.46 9.61
C LYS A 107 -2.13 -7.21 8.16
N ARG A 108 -1.50 -6.30 7.42
CA ARG A 108 -1.71 -6.09 5.99
C ARG A 108 -0.67 -6.87 5.20
N ARG A 109 -1.13 -7.75 4.29
CA ARG A 109 -0.25 -8.41 3.32
C ARG A 109 0.15 -7.44 2.22
N LEU A 110 1.43 -7.35 1.93
CA LEU A 110 2.01 -6.54 0.87
C LEU A 110 2.77 -7.44 -0.10
N PHE A 111 2.55 -7.23 -1.40
CA PHE A 111 3.36 -7.84 -2.45
C PHE A 111 4.21 -6.75 -3.09
N LEU A 112 5.53 -6.86 -2.95
CA LEU A 112 6.50 -5.90 -3.44
C LEU A 112 7.05 -6.41 -4.76
N CYS A 113 6.97 -5.59 -5.80
CA CYS A 113 7.54 -5.87 -7.12
C CYS A 113 7.91 -4.53 -7.75
N HIS A 114 9.07 -4.41 -8.38
CA HIS A 114 9.42 -3.16 -9.07
C HIS A 114 8.39 -2.83 -10.17
N TYR A 115 7.93 -3.84 -10.90
CA TYR A 115 6.94 -3.67 -11.96
C TYR A 115 5.50 -3.65 -11.43
N PRO A 116 4.62 -2.78 -11.96
CA PRO A 116 3.19 -2.92 -11.74
C PRO A 116 2.70 -4.25 -12.28
N MET A 117 1.84 -4.93 -11.51
CA MET A 117 1.27 -6.22 -11.91
C MET A 117 -0.23 -6.10 -12.03
N ILE A 118 -0.79 -6.77 -13.02
CA ILE A 118 -2.25 -6.80 -13.20
C ILE A 118 -2.93 -7.59 -12.06
N THR A 119 -2.24 -8.60 -11.51
CA THR A 119 -2.58 -9.35 -10.29
C THR A 119 -1.32 -9.90 -9.61
N TRP A 120 -1.42 -10.33 -8.36
CA TRP A 120 -0.29 -10.78 -7.53
C TRP A 120 -0.72 -11.80 -6.45
N PRO A 121 0.23 -12.51 -5.84
CA PRO A 121 -0.03 -13.34 -4.66
C PRO A 121 -0.76 -12.57 -3.56
N GLY A 122 -1.94 -13.07 -3.18
CA GLY A 122 -2.77 -12.44 -2.15
C GLY A 122 -3.74 -11.35 -2.65
N ALA A 123 -3.79 -11.04 -3.95
CA ALA A 123 -4.74 -10.06 -4.50
C ALA A 123 -6.21 -10.35 -4.11
N ARG A 124 -6.67 -11.61 -4.25
CA ARG A 124 -8.03 -12.08 -3.84
C ARG A 124 -8.32 -12.00 -2.33
N HIS A 125 -7.28 -11.71 -1.54
CA HIS A 125 -7.30 -11.66 -0.08
C HIS A 125 -6.92 -10.26 0.42
N GLN A 126 -7.21 -9.24 -0.39
CA GLN A 126 -6.91 -7.84 -0.09
C GLN A 126 -5.42 -7.53 0.10
N GLY A 127 -4.51 -8.36 -0.41
CA GLY A 127 -3.10 -8.00 -0.45
C GLY A 127 -2.90 -6.73 -1.27
N LEU A 128 -2.07 -5.81 -0.80
CA LEU A 128 -1.74 -4.59 -1.53
C LEU A 128 -0.45 -4.80 -2.32
N GLN A 129 -0.46 -4.52 -3.61
CA GLN A 129 0.79 -4.44 -4.37
C GLN A 129 1.43 -3.07 -4.17
N LEU A 130 2.74 -3.06 -3.93
CA LEU A 130 3.57 -1.86 -4.00
C LEU A 130 4.52 -2.00 -5.20
N PHE A 131 4.68 -0.92 -5.96
CA PHE A 131 5.53 -0.90 -7.16
C PHE A 131 6.26 0.43 -7.38
N GLY A 132 7.10 0.46 -8.42
CA GLY A 132 7.78 1.63 -8.98
C GLY A 132 7.73 1.64 -10.51
N HIS A 133 8.85 1.90 -11.18
CA HIS A 133 9.08 1.74 -12.63
C HIS A 133 8.34 2.72 -13.56
N VAL A 134 7.04 2.89 -13.38
CA VAL A 134 6.17 3.65 -14.31
C VAL A 134 6.28 5.16 -14.13
N HIS A 135 6.95 5.60 -13.08
CA HIS A 135 7.16 7.00 -12.78
C HIS A 135 5.84 7.83 -12.84
N GLN A 136 5.85 9.03 -13.44
CA GLN A 136 4.67 9.92 -13.51
C GLN A 136 3.53 9.38 -14.39
N ASN A 137 3.74 8.27 -15.09
CA ASN A 137 2.77 7.77 -16.06
C ASN A 137 1.57 7.10 -15.39
N TRP A 138 1.75 6.49 -14.21
CA TRP A 138 0.65 5.81 -13.53
C TRP A 138 0.86 5.74 -12.01
N GLN A 139 -0.02 6.42 -11.26
CA GLN A 139 0.01 6.42 -9.78
C GLN A 139 -0.52 5.12 -9.16
N GLY A 140 -1.05 4.21 -9.98
CA GLY A 140 -1.65 2.95 -9.56
C GLY A 140 -3.18 2.99 -9.43
N SER A 141 -3.67 2.09 -8.60
CA SER A 141 -5.08 1.86 -8.27
C SER A 141 -5.23 1.58 -6.78
N ARG A 142 -6.45 1.42 -6.27
CA ARG A 142 -6.70 1.18 -4.84
C ARG A 142 -5.97 -0.03 -4.24
N ASN A 143 -5.47 -0.92 -5.08
CA ASN A 143 -4.86 -2.18 -4.67
C ASN A 143 -3.43 -2.38 -5.14
N SER A 144 -2.93 -1.46 -5.94
CA SER A 144 -1.60 -1.51 -6.50
C SER A 144 -1.09 -0.07 -6.55
N VAL A 145 -0.11 0.28 -5.74
CA VAL A 145 0.25 1.67 -5.45
C VAL A 145 1.71 1.93 -5.81
N ASP A 146 1.93 3.00 -6.55
CA ASP A 146 3.28 3.52 -6.80
C ASP A 146 3.84 4.18 -5.53
N VAL A 147 5.04 3.75 -5.13
CA VAL A 147 5.73 4.25 -3.93
C VAL A 147 6.58 5.47 -4.26
N TRP A 148 5.89 6.54 -4.64
CA TRP A 148 6.43 7.82 -5.08
C TRP A 148 6.39 8.90 -3.97
N ASP A 149 7.33 9.86 -3.98
CA ASP A 149 7.30 11.23 -3.40
C ASP A 149 8.73 11.75 -3.12
N PHE A 150 9.76 11.11 -3.66
CA PHE A 150 11.16 11.38 -3.33
C PHE A 150 11.46 11.22 -1.83
N ARG A 151 10.72 10.34 -1.14
CA ARG A 151 10.88 10.05 0.29
C ARG A 151 10.35 8.66 0.64
N PRO A 152 10.86 8.03 1.70
CA PRO A 152 10.26 6.83 2.25
C PRO A 152 8.88 7.11 2.88
N VAL A 153 7.94 6.20 2.66
CA VAL A 153 6.56 6.27 3.16
C VAL A 153 6.21 5.03 3.99
N THR A 154 5.27 5.19 4.92
CA THR A 154 4.80 4.10 5.77
C THR A 154 3.61 3.38 5.14
N LEU A 155 3.23 2.21 5.68
CA LEU A 155 1.98 1.55 5.30
C LEU A 155 0.76 2.49 5.42
N GLN A 156 0.71 3.31 6.47
CA GLN A 156 -0.40 4.22 6.71
C GLN A 156 -0.49 5.32 5.63
N ASP A 157 0.65 5.83 5.16
CA ASP A 157 0.71 6.77 4.03
C ASP A 157 0.20 6.13 2.75
N ILE A 158 0.65 4.91 2.49
CA ILE A 158 0.29 4.12 1.32
C ILE A 158 -1.22 3.85 1.32
N GLU A 159 -1.81 3.39 2.43
CA GLU A 159 -3.25 3.13 2.52
C GLU A 159 -4.08 4.40 2.30
N ARG A 160 -3.62 5.55 2.82
CA ARG A 160 -4.26 6.86 2.56
C ARG A 160 -4.21 7.24 1.09
N ARG A 161 -3.10 7.00 0.39
CA ARG A 161 -2.97 7.23 -1.05
C ARG A 161 -3.86 6.26 -1.82
N ALA A 162 -3.78 4.97 -1.52
CA ALA A 162 -4.56 3.91 -2.15
C ALA A 162 -6.06 4.22 -2.13
N ALA A 163 -6.58 4.69 -1.00
CA ALA A 163 -7.99 5.06 -0.85
C ALA A 163 -8.47 6.12 -1.86
N ARG A 164 -7.58 6.97 -2.37
CA ARG A 164 -7.91 8.06 -3.32
C ARG A 164 -7.73 7.66 -4.78
N LEU A 165 -7.08 6.53 -5.05
CA LEU A 165 -6.85 6.04 -6.40
C LEU A 165 -8.12 5.40 -7.00
N PRO A 166 -8.20 5.31 -8.34
CA PRO A 166 -9.28 4.59 -9.00
C PRO A 166 -9.23 3.09 -8.65
N VAL A 167 -10.38 2.42 -8.75
CA VAL A 167 -10.44 0.96 -8.68
C VAL A 167 -9.74 0.38 -9.91
N ASN A 168 -9.05 -0.75 -9.77
CA ASN A 168 -8.40 -1.43 -10.89
C ASN A 168 -9.44 -1.80 -11.95
N ALA A 169 -9.32 -1.20 -13.15
CA ALA A 169 -10.26 -1.37 -14.24
C ALA A 169 -10.31 -2.80 -14.81
N HIS A 170 -9.25 -3.59 -14.60
CA HIS A 170 -9.16 -4.97 -15.06
C HIS A 170 -9.55 -5.98 -13.98
N TRP A 171 -9.94 -5.53 -12.78
CA TRP A 171 -10.16 -6.42 -11.64
C TRP A 171 -11.12 -7.57 -11.96
N ASP A 172 -12.29 -7.28 -12.51
CA ASP A 172 -13.29 -8.32 -12.81
C ASP A 172 -12.85 -9.27 -13.93
N GLN A 173 -11.84 -8.88 -14.73
CA GLN A 173 -11.27 -9.71 -15.79
C GLN A 173 -10.19 -10.65 -15.24
N VAL A 174 -9.30 -10.16 -14.37
CA VAL A 174 -8.17 -10.95 -13.84
C VAL A 174 -8.53 -11.72 -12.57
N GLU A 175 -9.47 -11.22 -11.79
CA GLU A 175 -9.87 -11.75 -10.50
C GLU A 175 -11.40 -12.01 -10.43
N PRO A 176 -11.98 -12.74 -11.42
CA PRO A 176 -13.43 -12.87 -11.55
C PRO A 176 -14.07 -13.54 -10.33
N GLY A 177 -15.31 -13.14 -10.04
CA GLY A 177 -16.10 -13.67 -8.92
C GLY A 177 -15.65 -13.21 -7.54
N ARG A 178 -14.64 -12.34 -7.48
CA ARG A 178 -14.26 -11.60 -6.26
C ARG A 178 -14.63 -10.15 -6.45
N ALA A 179 -15.63 -9.66 -5.72
CA ALA A 179 -15.90 -8.23 -5.71
C ALA A 179 -14.67 -7.48 -5.17
N TRP A 180 -14.13 -6.53 -5.95
CA TRP A 180 -13.15 -5.60 -5.39
C TRP A 180 -13.86 -4.77 -4.32
N PRO A 181 -13.25 -4.55 -3.16
CA PRO A 181 -13.79 -3.60 -2.21
C PRO A 181 -13.75 -2.16 -2.75
N THR A 182 -14.86 -1.77 -3.36
CA THR A 182 -15.11 -0.44 -3.95
C THR A 182 -15.54 0.58 -2.91
N GLU A 183 -15.83 0.13 -1.68
CA GLU A 183 -16.31 1.00 -0.63
C GLU A 183 -15.20 1.33 0.37
N LEU A 184 -15.16 2.58 0.80
CA LEU A 184 -14.19 3.08 1.77
C LEU A 184 -14.91 3.46 3.05
N CYS A 185 -14.28 3.19 4.18
CA CYS A 185 -14.70 3.70 5.47
C CYS A 185 -14.71 5.21 5.39
N ALA A 186 -15.86 5.83 5.63
CA ALA A 186 -16.01 7.26 5.67
C ALA A 186 -15.24 7.91 6.82
N GLY A 187 -14.85 7.12 7.82
CA GLY A 187 -14.05 7.60 8.94
C GLY A 187 -12.55 7.60 8.65
N CYS A 188 -11.97 6.44 8.36
CA CYS A 188 -10.51 6.28 8.21
C CYS A 188 -10.04 6.13 6.75
N GLY A 189 -10.94 6.05 5.78
CA GLY A 189 -10.61 5.82 4.38
C GLY A 189 -10.20 4.38 4.05
N ARG A 190 -10.18 3.47 5.03
CA ARG A 190 -9.83 2.06 4.80
C ARG A 190 -10.83 1.40 3.85
N ILE A 191 -10.30 0.58 2.96
CA ILE A 191 -11.05 -0.29 2.04
C ILE A 191 -11.94 -1.25 2.84
N LEU A 192 -13.26 -1.19 2.63
CA LEU A 192 -14.26 -2.05 3.26
C LEU A 192 -14.51 -3.28 2.37
N ASP A 193 -14.38 -4.49 2.92
CA ASP A 193 -14.68 -5.72 2.19
C ASP A 193 -16.19 -5.89 1.96
N PRO A 194 -16.69 -5.90 0.71
CA PRO A 194 -18.08 -6.21 0.40
C PRO A 194 -18.44 -7.67 0.71
N ALA A 195 -17.46 -8.55 0.89
CA ALA A 195 -17.64 -9.94 1.29
C ALA A 195 -17.57 -10.16 2.82
N LEU A 196 -17.34 -9.10 3.63
CA LEU A 196 -17.45 -9.21 5.08
C LEU A 196 -18.91 -9.39 5.49
N VAL A 197 -19.12 -10.43 6.28
CA VAL A 197 -20.41 -10.98 6.65
C VAL A 197 -21.24 -10.07 7.53
N SER A 198 -20.57 -9.21 8.28
CA SER A 198 -21.21 -8.24 9.18
C SER A 198 -22.09 -7.23 8.43
N GLY A 199 -22.12 -7.27 7.09
CA GLY A 199 -22.52 -6.13 6.29
C GLY A 199 -21.58 -4.97 6.60
N HIS A 200 -21.59 -3.96 5.75
CA HIS A 200 -20.94 -2.73 6.16
C HIS A 200 -21.79 -2.07 7.24
N ALA A 201 -21.17 -1.45 8.24
CA ALA A 201 -21.88 -0.50 9.08
C ALA A 201 -22.21 0.72 8.22
N VAL A 202 -23.47 1.15 8.16
CA VAL A 202 -23.92 2.27 7.32
C VAL A 202 -24.63 3.32 8.15
N VAL A 203 -24.41 4.59 7.83
CA VAL A 203 -25.12 5.70 8.45
C VAL A 203 -26.56 5.72 7.91
N ARG A 204 -27.53 5.51 8.81
CA ARG A 204 -28.96 5.64 8.52
C ARG A 204 -29.68 6.41 9.62
N ASN A 205 -30.41 7.46 9.26
CA ASN A 205 -31.26 8.23 10.17
C ASN A 205 -30.56 8.64 11.47
N GLY A 206 -29.32 9.15 11.37
CA GLY A 206 -28.54 9.58 12.53
C GLY A 206 -28.02 8.43 13.41
N ARG A 207 -27.93 7.22 12.86
CA ARG A 207 -27.42 6.01 13.50
C ARG A 207 -26.40 5.33 12.60
N ILE A 208 -25.48 4.59 13.17
CA ILE A 208 -24.71 3.59 12.44
C ILE A 208 -25.40 2.26 12.65
N VAL A 209 -25.77 1.59 11.56
CA VAL A 209 -26.51 0.33 11.59
C VAL A 209 -25.80 -0.76 10.81
N VAL A 210 -26.05 -2.02 11.15
CA VAL A 210 -25.72 -3.17 10.32
C VAL A 210 -26.51 -3.05 9.01
N ALA A 211 -25.85 -2.95 7.84
CA ALA A 211 -26.56 -2.68 6.58
C ALA A 211 -27.63 -3.74 6.24
N ALA A 212 -27.39 -5.00 6.60
CA ALA A 212 -28.24 -6.13 6.29
C ALA A 212 -29.49 -6.22 7.19
N THR A 213 -29.34 -5.99 8.50
CA THR A 213 -30.43 -6.15 9.49
C THR A 213 -31.06 -4.84 9.93
N ASN A 214 -30.40 -3.71 9.63
CA ASN A 214 -30.76 -2.38 10.11
C ASN A 214 -30.67 -2.24 11.65
N GLU A 215 -30.01 -3.19 12.32
CA GLU A 215 -29.75 -3.15 13.76
C GLU A 215 -28.80 -2.00 14.11
N THR A 216 -29.12 -1.28 15.18
CA THR A 216 -28.36 -0.09 15.57
C THR A 216 -27.10 -0.47 16.34
N ILE A 217 -25.94 -0.03 15.85
CA ILE A 217 -24.64 -0.22 16.48
C ILE A 217 -24.29 1.02 17.32
N VAL A 218 -24.40 2.22 16.72
CA VAL A 218 -24.04 3.50 17.37
C VAL A 218 -25.10 4.56 17.09
N LEU A 219 -25.49 5.33 18.11
CA LEU A 219 -26.28 6.56 17.94
C LEU A 219 -25.34 7.74 17.65
N LEU A 220 -25.54 8.44 16.54
CA LEU A 220 -24.66 9.56 16.18
C LEU A 220 -25.05 10.83 16.95
N GLY A 221 -24.10 11.34 17.73
CA GLY A 221 -24.18 12.69 18.30
C GLY A 221 -24.04 13.78 17.23
N ALA A 222 -24.40 15.02 17.58
CA ALA A 222 -24.45 16.15 16.64
C ALA A 222 -23.09 16.42 15.94
N ALA A 223 -21.96 16.22 16.63
CA ALA A 223 -20.64 16.38 16.04
C ALA A 223 -20.34 15.31 14.97
N MET A 224 -20.67 14.04 15.23
CA MET A 224 -20.44 12.95 14.28
C MET A 224 -21.32 13.07 13.03
N ARG A 225 -22.57 13.52 13.17
CA ARG A 225 -23.48 13.73 12.02
C ARG A 225 -22.94 14.71 10.98
N ARG A 226 -22.10 15.67 11.38
CA ARG A 226 -21.43 16.60 10.44
C ARG A 226 -20.30 15.95 9.65
N TRP A 227 -19.67 14.93 10.21
CA TRP A 227 -18.51 14.26 9.63
C TRP A 227 -18.87 12.96 8.90
N LEU A 228 -19.99 12.34 9.27
CA LEU A 228 -20.50 11.08 8.72
C LEU A 228 -21.91 11.29 8.14
N PRO A 229 -22.02 11.70 6.85
CA PRO A 229 -23.33 11.92 6.22
C PRO A 229 -24.08 10.61 5.95
N GLU A 230 -25.39 10.73 5.72
CA GLU A 230 -26.31 9.63 5.43
C GLU A 230 -25.80 8.72 4.29
N GLY A 231 -25.99 7.41 4.43
CA GLY A 231 -25.62 6.40 3.43
C GLY A 231 -24.13 6.05 3.39
N ARG A 232 -23.27 6.74 4.16
CA ARG A 232 -21.84 6.44 4.24
C ARG A 232 -21.56 5.20 5.07
N ARG A 233 -20.48 4.51 4.74
CA ARG A 233 -20.12 3.24 5.35
C ARG A 233 -18.91 3.38 6.28
N VAL A 234 -18.87 2.62 7.37
CA VAL A 234 -17.89 2.80 8.45
C VAL A 234 -17.32 1.45 8.86
N CYS A 235 -16.01 1.36 9.09
CA CYS A 235 -15.35 0.13 9.54
C CYS A 235 -15.55 -0.10 11.05
N PRO A 236 -15.42 -1.35 11.53
CA PRO A 236 -15.52 -1.69 12.96
C PRO A 236 -14.60 -0.85 13.87
N GLU A 237 -13.40 -0.52 13.41
CA GLU A 237 -12.46 0.29 14.20
C GLU A 237 -12.92 1.73 14.38
N CYS A 238 -13.54 2.33 13.36
CA CYS A 238 -14.08 3.69 13.44
C CYS A 238 -15.36 3.80 14.28
N ILE A 239 -15.98 2.67 14.64
CA ILE A 239 -17.21 2.63 15.45
C ILE A 239 -16.95 2.14 16.89
N GLY A 240 -15.68 2.03 17.32
CA GLY A 240 -15.34 1.65 18.68
C GLY A 240 -15.07 0.15 18.89
N GLY A 241 -14.98 -0.62 17.80
CA GLY A 241 -14.14 -1.82 17.76
C GLY A 241 -14.67 -3.09 18.44
N TYR A 242 -15.96 -3.40 18.45
CA TYR A 242 -16.41 -4.76 18.80
C TYR A 242 -17.73 -5.10 18.07
N LEU A 243 -17.65 -5.91 17.01
CA LEU A 243 -18.72 -6.83 16.66
C LEU A 243 -18.11 -8.23 16.79
N PRO A 244 -18.36 -8.95 17.91
CA PRO A 244 -17.86 -10.31 18.06
C PRO A 244 -18.46 -11.21 16.97
N VAL A 245 -17.69 -12.20 16.53
CA VAL A 245 -18.07 -13.16 15.46
C VAL A 245 -19.39 -13.88 15.79
N SER A 246 -19.72 -14.02 17.07
CA SER A 246 -20.98 -14.59 17.57
C SER A 246 -22.22 -13.72 17.35
N GLU A 247 -22.07 -12.44 17.01
CA GLU A 247 -23.16 -11.49 16.76
C GLU A 247 -23.37 -11.23 15.25
N VAL A 248 -22.68 -12.02 14.40
CA VAL A 248 -22.74 -11.89 12.95
C VAL A 248 -24.01 -12.56 12.41
N THR A 249 -24.98 -11.74 12.00
CA THR A 249 -26.14 -12.23 11.25
C THR A 249 -25.77 -12.42 9.77
N LEU A 250 -25.63 -13.69 9.36
CA LEU A 250 -25.35 -14.10 7.97
C LEU A 250 -26.59 -13.94 7.06
N PRO A 251 -26.43 -13.61 5.77
CA PRO A 251 -27.49 -13.78 4.78
C PRO A 251 -28.01 -15.23 4.75
N ALA A 252 -29.29 -15.40 4.43
CA ALA A 252 -29.88 -16.72 4.27
C ALA A 252 -29.05 -17.56 3.26
N GLY A 253 -28.66 -18.76 3.66
CA GLY A 253 -27.84 -19.66 2.83
C GLY A 253 -26.32 -19.46 2.95
N PHE A 254 -25.80 -18.68 3.91
CA PHE A 254 -24.36 -18.54 4.16
C PHE A 254 -23.96 -18.97 5.59
N SER A 255 -22.75 -19.53 5.76
CA SER A 255 -22.07 -19.78 7.05
C SER A 255 -20.79 -18.96 7.15
N PHE A 256 -20.33 -18.66 8.37
CA PHE A 256 -19.07 -17.94 8.60
C PHE A 256 -17.92 -18.94 8.64
N ASP A 257 -16.91 -18.76 7.78
CA ASP A 257 -15.66 -19.50 7.80
C ASP A 257 -14.68 -18.74 8.69
N GLU A 258 -14.55 -19.18 9.95
CA GLU A 258 -13.68 -18.54 10.95
C GLU A 258 -12.21 -18.55 10.55
N THR A 259 -11.77 -19.58 9.83
CA THR A 259 -10.38 -19.72 9.39
C THR A 259 -10.06 -18.72 8.28
N ARG A 260 -11.04 -18.41 7.43
CA ARG A 260 -10.89 -17.47 6.30
C ARG A 260 -11.48 -16.09 6.59
N ASN A 261 -12.04 -15.88 7.78
CA ASN A 261 -12.70 -14.65 8.22
C ASN A 261 -13.70 -14.10 7.19
N ARG A 262 -14.54 -14.96 6.58
CA ARG A 262 -15.48 -14.60 5.50
C ARG A 262 -16.76 -15.42 5.50
N ALA A 263 -17.81 -14.94 4.82
CA ALA A 263 -19.02 -15.72 4.54
C ALA A 263 -18.74 -16.71 3.42
N VAL A 264 -19.23 -17.93 3.57
CA VAL A 264 -19.25 -18.96 2.53
C VAL A 264 -20.68 -19.46 2.35
N PRO A 265 -21.12 -19.80 1.12
CA PRO A 265 -22.42 -20.43 0.92
C PRO A 265 -22.51 -21.74 1.72
N LYS A 266 -23.66 -22.02 2.33
CA LYS A 266 -23.95 -23.29 2.99
C LYS A 266 -24.03 -24.38 1.91
N GLY A 267 -23.22 -25.44 2.04
CA GLY A 267 -23.32 -26.63 1.19
C GLY A 267 -22.40 -26.69 -0.03
N LYS A 268 -21.22 -26.03 0.00
CA LYS A 268 -20.10 -26.35 -0.90
C LYS A 268 -18.92 -26.88 -0.13
#